data_AF-A0A846QBA7-F1
#
_entry.id   AF-A0A846QBA7-F1
#
_cell.length_a   1.000
_cell.length_b   1.000
_cell.length_c   1.000
_cell.angle_alpha   90.00
_cell.angle_beta   90.00
_cell.angle_gamma   90.00
#
_symmetry.space_group_name_H-M   'P 1'
#
loop_
_entity.id
_entity.type
_entity.pdbx_description
1 polymer ?
#
loop_
_entity_poly.entity_id
_entity_poly.type
_entity_poly.pdbx_seq_one_letter_code
_entity_poly.pdbx_strand_id
1 'polypeptide(L)' 'VVEGYTATFFADGTLVEEYTYNVKVSGKYRMLYRSWEAPLSNEKLDQPYIELLEAYSQEDIILYSKSFKGETK' A
#
# COMPACT_ATOMS: atom_id res chain seq x y z
N VAL A 1 -8.89 0.77 -11.34
CA VAL A 1 -9.32 -0.64 -11.14
C VAL A 1 -8.08 -1.50 -11.30
N VAL A 2 -7.92 -2.56 -10.49
CA VAL A 2 -6.80 -3.50 -10.65
C VAL A 2 -6.96 -4.21 -11.99
N GLU A 3 -5.97 -4.08 -12.85
CA GLU A 3 -5.86 -4.73 -14.16
C GLU A 3 -5.10 -6.06 -14.05
N GLY A 4 -4.12 -6.13 -13.14
CA GLY A 4 -3.33 -7.32 -12.90
C GLY A 4 -2.91 -7.44 -11.44
N TYR A 5 -2.80 -8.67 -10.96
CA TYR A 5 -2.31 -9.02 -9.63
C TYR A 5 -1.42 -10.27 -9.71
N THR A 6 -0.21 -10.16 -9.16
CA THR A 6 0.71 -11.28 -9.00
C THR A 6 1.18 -11.32 -7.55
N ALA A 7 1.23 -12.51 -6.95
CA ALA A 7 1.77 -12.70 -5.62
C ALA A 7 2.82 -13.80 -5.63
N THR A 8 3.98 -13.51 -5.04
CA THR A 8 5.07 -14.46 -4.88
C THR A 8 5.39 -14.61 -3.39
N PHE A 9 5.24 -15.82 -2.87
CA PHE A 9 5.60 -16.16 -1.50
C PHE A 9 6.88 -16.97 -1.49
N PHE A 10 7.92 -16.44 -0.85
CA PHE A 10 9.24 -17.03 -0.77
C PHE A 10 9.36 -17.94 0.47
N ALA A 11 10.27 -18.93 0.40
CA ALA A 11 10.46 -19.89 1.50
C ALA A 11 11.01 -19.25 2.79
N ASP A 12 11.57 -18.04 2.71
CA ASP A 12 12.02 -17.25 3.86
C ASP A 12 10.88 -16.51 4.59
N GLY A 13 9.64 -16.65 4.10
CA GLY A 13 8.46 -16.00 4.65
C GLY A 13 8.14 -14.63 4.03
N THR A 14 8.92 -14.18 3.04
CA THR A 14 8.66 -12.92 2.33
C THR A 14 7.47 -13.09 1.39
N LEU A 15 6.50 -12.17 1.46
CA LEU A 15 5.42 -12.04 0.48
C LEU A 15 5.67 -10.79 -0.36
N VAL A 16 5.81 -10.97 -1.67
CA VAL A 16 5.84 -9.87 -2.65
C VAL A 16 4.54 -9.87 -3.42
N GLU A 17 3.84 -8.74 -3.39
CA GLU A 17 2.60 -8.54 -4.14
C GLU A 17 2.77 -7.42 -5.17
N GLU A 18 2.50 -7.74 -6.44
CA GLU A 18 2.58 -6.80 -7.56
C GLU A 18 1.19 -6.50 -8.08
N TYR A 19 0.88 -5.21 -8.24
CA TYR A 19 -0.41 -4.72 -8.69
C TYR A 19 -0.25 -3.83 -9.91
N THR A 20 -0.99 -4.12 -10.97
CA THR A 20 -1.13 -3.22 -12.12
C THR A 20 -2.49 -2.55 -12.03
N TYR A 21 -2.53 -1.22 -12.03
CA TYR A 21 -3.78 -0.46 -11.99
C TYR A 21 -4.03 0.25 -13.30
N ASN A 22 -5.21 0.05 -13.87
CA ASN A 22 -5.70 0.89 -14.96
C ASN A 22 -6.46 2.08 -14.38
N VAL A 23 -5.90 3.28 -14.53
CA VAL A 23 -6.55 4.54 -14.18
C VAL A 23 -7.29 5.03 -15.42
N LYS A 24 -8.53 4.57 -15.61
CA LYS A 24 -9.36 4.80 -16.81
C LYS A 24 -9.65 6.29 -17.13
N VAL A 25 -9.38 7.23 -16.21
CA VAL A 25 -9.54 8.67 -16.44
C VAL A 25 -8.25 9.39 -16.03
N SER A 26 -7.37 9.60 -17.00
CA SER A 26 -6.16 10.42 -16.83
C SER A 26 -6.54 11.80 -16.28
N GLY A 27 -5.83 12.27 -15.25
CA GLY A 27 -6.03 13.59 -14.65
C GLY A 27 -7.17 13.72 -13.64
N LYS A 28 -8.00 12.69 -13.40
CA LYS A 28 -9.14 12.79 -12.46
C LYS A 28 -8.95 12.02 -11.14
N TYR A 29 -8.34 10.84 -11.18
CA TYR A 29 -8.09 10.04 -9.98
C TYR A 29 -6.63 9.58 -9.97
N ARG A 30 -5.80 10.17 -9.11
CA ARG A 30 -4.38 9.78 -8.92
C ARG A 30 -4.15 9.03 -7.59
N MET A 31 -5.19 8.47 -7.01
CA MET A 31 -5.12 7.79 -5.72
C MET A 31 -5.27 6.29 -5.89
N LEU A 32 -4.27 5.55 -5.44
CA LEU A 32 -4.38 4.13 -5.16
C LEU A 32 -4.86 3.98 -3.71
N TYR A 33 -5.96 3.27 -3.52
CA TYR A 33 -6.53 3.00 -2.20
C TYR A 33 -6.60 1.49 -2.00
N ARG A 34 -6.00 1.00 -0.93
CA ARG A 34 -6.09 -0.41 -0.52
C ARG A 34 -6.46 -0.47 0.96
N SER A 35 -7.39 -1.36 1.28
CA SER A 35 -7.69 -1.78 2.65
C SER A 35 -7.04 -3.13 2.90
N TRP A 36 -6.39 -3.28 4.05
CA TRP A 36 -5.92 -4.56 4.55
C TRP A 36 -6.75 -4.95 5.77
N GLU A 37 -6.87 -6.26 6.03
CA GLU A 37 -7.52 -6.78 7.25
C GLU A 37 -6.71 -6.44 8.52
N ALA A 38 -5.38 -6.30 8.37
CA ALA A 38 -4.50 -5.90 9.46
C ALA A 38 -4.39 -4.36 9.54
N PRO A 39 -4.29 -3.79 10.76
CA PRO A 39 -4.14 -2.35 10.95
C PRO A 39 -2.79 -1.85 10.39
N LEU A 40 -2.81 -0.73 9.66
CA LEU A 40 -1.60 0.00 9.28
C LEU A 40 -1.13 0.86 10.46
N SER A 41 0.07 0.64 10.97
CA SER A 41 0.60 1.32 12.15
C SER A 41 1.99 1.90 11.89
N ASN A 42 2.25 3.07 12.49
CA ASN A 42 3.59 3.68 12.53
C ASN A 42 4.37 3.29 13.81
N GLU A 43 3.75 2.50 14.68
CA GLU A 43 4.28 2.04 15.95
C GLU A 43 4.04 0.54 16.12
N LYS A 44 4.82 -0.08 17.00
CA LYS A 44 4.62 -1.50 17.35
C LYS A 44 3.30 -1.68 18.06
N LEU A 45 2.50 -2.63 17.56
CA LEU A 45 1.29 -3.09 18.25
C LEU A 45 1.53 -4.45 18.91
N ASP A 46 0.71 -4.76 19.91
CA ASP A 46 0.63 -6.06 20.60
C ASP A 46 -0.23 -7.10 19.85
N GLN A 47 -0.57 -6.79 18.59
CA GLN A 47 -1.33 -7.61 17.66
C GLN A 47 -0.68 -7.56 16.27
N PRO A 48 -0.96 -8.50 15.34
CA PRO A 48 -0.47 -8.41 13.97
C PRO A 48 -0.83 -7.07 13.30
N TYR A 49 0.14 -6.42 12.66
CA TYR A 49 -0.04 -5.11 12.02
C TYR A 49 0.86 -4.98 10.79
N ILE A 50 0.54 -3.98 9.94
CA ILE A 50 1.34 -3.60 8.77
C ILE A 50 2.13 -2.35 9.13
N GLU A 51 3.43 -2.36 8.84
CA GLU A 51 4.32 -1.22 9.00
C GLU A 51 4.72 -0.70 7.62
N LEU A 52 4.52 0.59 7.35
CA LEU A 52 5.05 1.21 6.14
C LEU A 52 6.52 1.57 6.37
N LEU A 53 7.42 0.77 5.77
CA LEU A 53 8.86 1.01 5.84
C LEU A 53 9.29 2.15 4.93
N GLU A 54 8.91 2.07 3.65
CA GLU A 54 9.27 3.05 2.63
C GLU A 54 8.20 3.15 1.53
N ALA A 55 8.16 4.30 0.87
CA ALA A 55 7.36 4.55 -0.33
C ALA A 55 8.13 5.51 -1.24
N TYR A 56 8.17 5.20 -2.53
CA TYR A 56 8.86 6.02 -3.53
C TYR A 56 8.03 6.11 -4.81
N SER A 57 8.25 7.20 -5.57
CA SER A 57 7.64 7.44 -6.87
C SER A 57 8.68 7.99 -7.84
N GLN A 58 8.56 7.62 -9.11
CA GLN A 58 9.35 8.18 -10.20
C GLN A 58 8.71 9.43 -10.82
N GLU A 59 7.46 9.72 -10.47
CA GLU A 59 6.70 10.91 -10.88
C GLU A 59 6.51 11.88 -9.72
N ASP A 60 6.18 13.14 -10.04
CA ASP A 60 5.82 14.18 -9.07
C ASP A 60 4.41 13.93 -8.49
N ILE A 61 4.34 12.97 -7.57
CA ILE A 61 3.14 12.62 -6.82
C ILE A 61 3.38 12.79 -5.33
N ILE A 62 2.35 13.24 -4.62
CA ILE A 62 2.35 13.29 -3.16
C ILE A 62 2.01 11.90 -2.64
N LEU A 63 3.00 11.24 -2.03
CA LEU A 63 2.82 10.01 -1.28
C LEU A 63 2.29 10.36 0.11
N TYR A 64 1.25 9.68 0.54
CA TYR A 64 0.78 9.77 1.92
C TYR A 64 0.22 8.43 2.37
N SER A 65 0.28 8.19 3.67
CA SER A 65 -0.29 7.05 4.35
C SER A 65 -1.15 7.53 5.52
N LYS A 66 -2.19 6.77 5.87
CA LYS A 66 -3.04 7.06 7.02
C LYS A 66 -3.09 5.83 7.93
N SER A 67 -2.59 5.97 9.15
CA SER A 67 -2.57 4.89 10.14
C SER A 67 -3.99 4.51 10.60
N PHE A 68 -4.13 3.37 11.27
CA PHE A 68 -5.40 2.91 11.85
C PHE A 68 -5.95 3.87 12.92
N LYS A 69 -5.07 4.67 13.55
CA LYS A 69 -5.44 5.76 14.47
C LYS A 69 -5.86 7.04 13.76
N GLY A 70 -5.70 7.09 12.44
CA GLY A 70 -6.05 8.22 11.59
C GLY A 70 -4.94 9.26 11.40
N GLU A 71 -3.73 8.99 11.88
CA GLU A 71 -2.57 9.85 11.72
C GLU A 71 -2.04 9.75 10.29
N THR A 72 -1.57 10.86 9.71
CA THR A 72 -1.07 10.91 8.33
C THR A 72 0.44 11.12 8.28
N LYS A 73 1.12 10.40 7.39
CA LYS A 73 2.56 10.55 7.11
C LYS A 73 2.81 10.65 5.61
#